data_AF-A0A2N0NEI7-F1
#
_entry.id   AF-A0A2N0NEI7-F1
#
_cell.length_a   1.000
_cell.length_b   1.000
_cell.length_c   1.000
_cell.angle_alpha   90.00
_cell.angle_beta   90.00
_cell.angle_gamma   90.00
#
_symmetry.space_group_name_H-M   'P 1'
#
loop_
_entity.id
_entity.type
_entity.pdbx_description
1 polymer ?
#
loop_
_entity_poly.entity_id
_entity_poly.type
_entity_poly.pdbx_seq_one_letter_code
_entity_poly.pdbx_strand_id
1 'polypeptide(L)'
;MDVIETEEMLKNGEILLKILIRSSPANFKEIRLSDDDLQFSLENLEEFLEKWRGRHALTIFTIDSNYIREDYTKLIDKYKSDGVIKDFKYFRHIDSLNYCV
;
A
#
# COMPACT_ATOMS: atom_id res chain seq x y z
N MET A 1 1.02 -19.96 -2.54
CA MET A 1 1.18 -19.14 -3.75
C MET A 1 2.10 -19.83 -4.73
N ASP A 2 1.62 -20.11 -5.93
CA ASP A 2 2.51 -20.39 -7.05
C ASP A 2 2.94 -19.08 -7.74
N VAL A 3 3.85 -19.18 -8.72
CA VAL A 3 4.40 -17.99 -9.42
C VAL A 3 3.33 -17.26 -10.24
N ILE A 4 2.37 -18.00 -10.80
CA ILE A 4 1.32 -17.46 -11.68
C ILE A 4 0.35 -16.59 -10.87
N GLU A 5 -0.06 -17.08 -9.70
CA GLU A 5 -0.91 -16.36 -8.75
C GLU A 5 -0.23 -15.05 -8.28
N THR A 6 1.07 -15.08 -8.03
CA THR A 6 1.85 -13.88 -7.64
C THR A 6 1.91 -12.82 -8.75
N GLU A 7 2.11 -13.22 -10.01
CA GLU A 7 2.15 -12.29 -11.15
C GLU A 7 0.79 -11.62 -11.40
N GLU A 8 -0.31 -12.38 -11.26
CA GLU A 8 -1.66 -11.84 -11.42
C GLU A 8 -1.99 -10.82 -10.31
N MET A 9 -1.64 -11.11 -9.06
CA MET A 9 -1.82 -10.19 -7.93
C MET A 9 -1.07 -8.87 -8.13
N LEU A 10 0.19 -8.93 -8.59
CA LEU A 10 1.00 -7.73 -8.87
C LEU A 10 0.41 -6.89 -10.00
N LYS A 11 -0.07 -7.54 -11.07
CA LYS A 11 -0.72 -6.89 -12.21
C LYS A 11 -2.02 -6.20 -11.79
N ASN A 12 -2.86 -6.89 -11.01
CA ASN A 12 -4.10 -6.33 -10.49
C ASN A 12 -3.80 -5.14 -9.55
N GLY A 13 -2.75 -5.24 -8.74
CA GLY A 13 -2.26 -4.15 -7.91
C GLY A 13 -1.86 -2.92 -8.71
N GLU A 14 -1.07 -3.10 -9.76
CA GLU A 14 -0.68 -2.02 -10.68
C GLU A 14 -1.89 -1.31 -11.30
N ILE A 15 -2.86 -2.08 -11.80
CA ILE A 15 -4.09 -1.54 -12.40
C ILE A 15 -4.86 -0.70 -11.39
N LEU A 16 -5.01 -1.18 -10.15
CA LEU A 16 -5.70 -0.45 -9.10
C LEU A 16 -5.01 0.89 -8.79
N LEU A 17 -3.69 0.90 -8.60
CA LEU A 17 -2.94 2.13 -8.31
C LEU A 17 -3.09 3.16 -9.44
N LYS A 18 -3.04 2.71 -10.70
CA LYS A 18 -3.29 3.57 -11.88
C LYS A 18 -4.70 4.16 -11.88
N ILE A 19 -5.71 3.37 -11.52
CA ILE A 19 -7.11 3.85 -11.40
C ILE A 19 -7.23 4.89 -10.29
N LEU A 20 -6.60 4.67 -9.13
CA LEU A 20 -6.62 5.62 -8.01
C LEU A 20 -5.98 6.95 -8.39
N ILE A 21 -4.81 6.92 -9.06
CA ILE A 21 -4.16 8.14 -9.57
C ILE A 21 -5.10 8.90 -10.50
N ARG A 22 -5.71 8.21 -11.48
CA ARG A 22 -6.59 8.81 -12.49
C ARG A 22 -7.88 9.37 -11.91
N SER A 23 -8.51 8.63 -10.99
CA SER A 23 -9.79 9.02 -10.39
C SER A 23 -9.64 10.14 -9.36
N SER A 24 -8.47 10.23 -8.70
CA SER A 24 -8.17 11.24 -7.68
C SER A 24 -9.33 11.48 -6.70
N PRO A 25 -9.84 10.45 -6.02
CA PRO A 25 -11.02 10.58 -5.19
C PRO A 25 -10.70 11.51 -4.02
N ALA A 26 -11.49 12.59 -3.86
CA ALA A 26 -11.22 13.62 -2.86
C ALA A 26 -11.20 13.12 -1.41
N ASN A 27 -11.88 12.00 -1.14
CA ASN A 27 -11.99 11.39 0.20
C ASN A 27 -11.08 10.17 0.38
N PHE A 28 -10.24 9.84 -0.61
CA PHE A 28 -9.33 8.70 -0.49
C PHE A 28 -8.18 9.05 0.45
N LYS A 29 -8.20 8.39 1.62
CA LYS A 29 -7.29 8.68 2.73
C LYS A 29 -6.68 7.44 3.37
N GLU A 30 -7.11 6.25 2.97
CA GLU A 30 -6.76 5.01 3.66
C GLU A 30 -6.56 3.86 2.67
N ILE A 31 -5.49 3.08 2.90
CA ILE A 31 -5.20 1.82 2.20
C ILE A 31 -5.00 0.74 3.26
N ARG A 32 -5.64 -0.42 3.07
CA ARG A 32 -5.44 -1.62 3.90
C ARG A 32 -4.90 -2.74 3.02
N LEU A 33 -3.73 -3.24 3.39
CA LEU A 33 -2.99 -4.28 2.69
C LEU A 33 -3.12 -5.59 3.48
N SER A 34 -3.58 -6.63 2.79
CA SER A 34 -3.75 -7.98 3.34
C SER A 34 -3.02 -8.99 2.47
N ASP A 35 -2.75 -10.16 3.03
CA ASP A 35 -1.87 -11.18 2.45
C ASP A 35 -2.43 -11.81 1.15
N ASP A 36 -3.76 -11.82 0.95
CA ASP A 36 -4.35 -12.90 0.13
C ASP A 36 -4.81 -12.57 -1.31
N ASP A 37 -4.89 -11.33 -1.81
CA ASP A 37 -5.40 -11.12 -3.20
C ASP A 37 -4.79 -9.93 -3.97
N LEU A 38 -4.00 -9.08 -3.30
CA LEU A 38 -3.54 -7.83 -3.88
C LEU A 38 -2.17 -7.46 -3.34
N GLN A 39 -1.17 -7.42 -4.22
CA GLN A 39 0.19 -7.01 -3.88
C GLN A 39 0.64 -5.86 -4.78
N PHE A 40 1.55 -5.06 -4.25
CA PHE A 40 2.17 -3.98 -4.98
C PHE A 40 3.67 -4.22 -4.99
N SER A 41 4.28 -4.20 -6.18
CA SER A 41 5.73 -4.13 -6.27
C SER A 41 6.22 -2.81 -5.65
N LEU A 42 7.48 -2.80 -5.21
CA LEU A 42 8.12 -1.61 -4.66
C LEU A 42 8.08 -0.45 -5.66
N GLU A 43 8.35 -0.73 -6.94
CA GLU A 43 8.32 0.24 -8.03
C GLU A 43 6.92 0.84 -8.25
N ASN A 44 5.88 -0.01 -8.31
CA ASN A 44 4.51 0.46 -8.50
C ASN A 44 4.03 1.30 -7.31
N LEU A 45 4.42 0.92 -6.09
CA LEU A 45 4.11 1.69 -4.88
C LEU A 45 4.83 3.04 -4.87
N GLU A 46 6.10 3.09 -5.28
CA GLU A 46 6.85 4.36 -5.40
C GLU A 46 6.23 5.29 -6.45
N GLU A 47 5.94 4.78 -7.65
CA GLU A 47 5.28 5.56 -8.71
C GLU A 47 3.94 6.13 -8.22
N PHE A 48 3.16 5.31 -7.51
CA PHE A 48 1.90 5.73 -6.94
C PHE A 48 2.07 6.87 -5.93
N LEU A 49 2.95 6.71 -4.94
CA LEU A 49 3.17 7.71 -3.89
C LEU A 49 3.72 9.02 -4.46
N GLU A 50 4.59 8.95 -5.46
CA GLU A 50 5.09 10.13 -6.17
C GLU A 50 3.96 10.90 -6.86
N LYS A 51 3.08 10.19 -7.58
CA LYS A 51 1.91 10.78 -8.25
C LYS A 51 0.80 11.19 -7.27
N TRP A 52 0.86 10.72 -6.02
CA TRP A 52 -0.08 11.08 -4.96
C TRP A 52 0.29 12.37 -4.23
N ARG A 53 1.47 12.96 -4.50
CA ARG A 53 1.88 14.24 -3.93
C ARG A 53 0.84 15.34 -4.18
N GLY A 54 0.68 16.22 -3.20
CA GLY A 54 -0.28 17.33 -3.24
C GLY A 54 -1.74 16.92 -3.00
N ARG A 55 -2.02 15.63 -2.76
CA ARG A 55 -3.35 15.13 -2.39
C ARG A 55 -3.46 14.93 -0.88
N HIS A 56 -4.63 14.46 -0.41
CA HIS A 56 -4.82 14.11 1.00
C HIS A 56 -3.84 13.00 1.39
N ALA A 57 -3.14 13.21 2.50
CA ALA A 57 -2.15 12.26 3.01
C ALA A 57 -2.81 10.91 3.38
N LEU A 58 -2.15 9.82 3.01
CA LEU A 58 -2.67 8.47 3.16
C LEU A 58 -2.31 7.87 4.52
N THR A 59 -3.23 7.17 5.15
CA THR A 59 -2.93 6.20 6.19
C THR A 59 -2.86 4.80 5.57
N ILE A 60 -1.76 4.09 5.79
CA ILE A 60 -1.55 2.74 5.28
C ILE A 60 -1.54 1.77 6.45
N PHE A 61 -2.33 0.71 6.34
CA PHE A 61 -2.34 -0.40 7.28
C PHE A 61 -1.93 -1.67 6.55
N THR A 62 -1.13 -2.51 7.18
CA THR A 62 -0.78 -3.83 6.63
C THR A 62 -0.77 -4.90 7.72
N ILE A 63 -1.18 -6.12 7.35
CA ILE A 63 -0.85 -7.35 8.09
C ILE A 63 0.24 -8.17 7.39
N ASP A 64 0.56 -7.83 6.14
CA ASP A 64 1.56 -8.50 5.33
C ASP A 64 2.96 -7.98 5.70
N SER A 65 3.81 -8.93 6.10
CA SER A 65 5.19 -8.71 6.51
C SER A 65 6.14 -8.32 5.37
N ASN A 66 5.75 -8.49 4.11
CA ASN A 66 6.53 -8.01 2.95
C ASN A 66 6.72 -6.49 3.00
N TYR A 67 5.72 -5.75 3.48
CA TYR A 67 5.76 -4.29 3.57
C TYR A 67 6.60 -3.74 4.74
N ILE A 68 7.12 -4.61 5.62
CA ILE A 68 8.10 -4.24 6.67
C ILE A 68 9.53 -4.65 6.31
N ARG A 69 9.77 -5.15 5.09
CA ARG A 69 11.13 -5.32 4.57
C ARG A 69 11.83 -3.95 4.47
N GLU A 70 13.17 -3.98 4.49
CA GLU A 70 13.99 -2.76 4.58
C GLU A 70 13.75 -1.79 3.41
N ASP A 71 13.57 -2.33 2.20
CA ASP A 71 13.29 -1.57 0.98
C ASP A 71 11.93 -0.84 1.03
N TYR A 72 10.87 -1.56 1.40
CA TYR A 72 9.54 -0.97 1.60
C TYR A 72 9.51 0.03 2.75
N THR A 73 10.16 -0.28 3.88
CA THR A 73 10.22 0.62 5.04
C THR A 73 10.91 1.93 4.69
N LYS A 74 12.04 1.89 3.97
CA LYS A 74 12.72 3.10 3.47
C LYS A 74 11.83 3.93 2.55
N LEU A 75 11.11 3.27 1.64
CA LEU A 75 10.18 3.95 0.74
C LEU A 75 9.06 4.64 1.54
N ILE A 76 8.43 3.93 2.48
CA ILE A 76 7.36 4.45 3.33
C ILE A 76 7.86 5.64 4.15
N ASP A 77 9.03 5.53 4.79
CA ASP A 77 9.59 6.61 5.62
C ASP A 77 9.89 7.86 4.80
N LYS A 78 10.41 7.72 3.58
CA LYS A 78 10.59 8.84 2.62
C LYS A 78 9.27 9.55 2.34
N TYR A 79 8.22 8.81 1.98
CA TYR A 79 6.93 9.45 1.66
C TYR A 79 6.16 9.92 2.89
N LYS A 80 6.50 9.42 4.08
CA LYS A 80 6.03 9.94 5.37
C LYS A 80 6.70 11.27 5.72
N SER A 81 8.02 11.40 5.53
CA SER A 81 8.70 12.69 5.72
C SER A 81 8.21 13.77 4.76
N ASP A 82 7.82 13.35 3.56
CA ASP A 82 7.28 14.24 2.52
C ASP A 82 5.80 14.61 2.72
N GLY A 83 5.14 14.05 3.74
CA GLY A 83 3.74 14.32 4.05
C GLY A 83 2.72 13.64 3.12
N VAL A 84 3.16 12.75 2.23
CA VAL A 84 2.27 11.95 1.37
C VAL A 84 1.62 10.83 2.17
N ILE A 85 2.38 10.22 3.09
CA ILE A 85 1.89 9.24 4.04
C ILE A 85 1.71 9.93 5.39
N LYS A 86 0.47 9.94 5.90
CA LYS A 86 0.15 10.42 7.23
C LYS A 86 0.61 9.44 8.30
N ASP A 87 0.33 8.16 8.10
CA ASP A 87 0.65 7.13 9.08
C ASP A 87 0.79 5.76 8.40
N PHE A 88 1.62 4.89 8.97
CA PHE A 88 1.86 3.53 8.51
C PHE A 88 1.82 2.60 9.72
N LYS A 89 0.97 1.58 9.68
CA LYS A 89 0.80 0.63 10.78
C LYS A 89 0.87 -0.80 10.28
N TYR A 90 1.76 -1.56 10.89
CA TYR A 90 1.83 -3.00 10.73
C TYR A 90 1.21 -3.69 11.95
N PHE A 91 0.27 -4.61 11.70
CA PHE A 91 -0.32 -5.46 12.72
C PHE A 91 0.13 -6.89 12.47
N ARG A 92 0.66 -7.57 13.49
CA ARG A 92 0.93 -9.01 13.36
C ARG A 92 -0.41 -9.74 13.30
N HIS A 93 -0.49 -10.87 12.58
CA HIS A 93 -1.73 -11.65 12.41
C HIS A 93 -2.48 -12.02 13.71
N ILE A 94 -1.81 -12.05 14.86
CA ILE A 94 -2.47 -12.31 16.15
C ILE A 94 -3.24 -11.07 16.66
N ASP A 95 -2.83 -9.87 16.23
CA ASP A 95 -3.46 -8.59 16.60
C ASP A 95 -4.65 -8.23 15.68
N SER A 96 -4.83 -8.93 14.54
CA SER A 96 -5.79 -8.56 13.48
C SER A 96 -7.21 -9.11 13.66
N LEU A 97 -7.45 -10.02 14.62
CA LEU A 97 -8.78 -10.60 14.91
C LEU A 97 -9.84 -9.56 15.36
N ASN A 98 -9.42 -8.33 15.67
CA ASN A 98 -10.31 -7.22 16.06
C ASN A 98 -10.43 -6.09 15.01
N TYR A 99 -9.78 -6.20 13.84
CA TYR A 99 -9.69 -5.09 12.87
C TYR A 99 -10.45 -5.30 11.55
N CYS A 100 -11.08 -6.46 11.37
CA CYS A 100 -12.03 -6.74 10.30
C CYS A 100 -13.47 -6.62 10.82
N VAL A 101 -13.90 -5.39 11.14
CA VAL A 101 -15.31 -5.02 11.39
C VAL A 101 -15.64 -3.79 10.58
#